data_AF-A0A6N6M9B4-F1
#
_entry.id   AF-A0A6N6M9B4-F1
#
_cell.length_a   1.000
_cell.length_b   1.000
_cell.length_c   1.000
_cell.angle_alpha   90.00
_cell.angle_beta   90.00
_cell.angle_gamma   90.00
#
_symmetry.space_group_name_H-M   'P 1'
#
loop_
_entity.id
_entity.type
_entity.pdbx_description
1 polymer ?
#
loop_
_entity_poly.entity_id
_entity_poly.type
_entity_poly.pdbx_seq_one_letter_code
_entity_poly.pdbx_strand_id
1 'polypeptide(L)'
;MKNHLNLFAILVLSIFFLGCSQLAEKKKDKPVKQVNLASELNEHVSNSNSDSTSNPLSYHYLADKDLKKVARWIVSDSIEPADNKVTFSILNSISDSNKATRDYYFPAYLAIVKKSDGALAQIIGSYSLRYIKEYPVEFFERIKCDKGKECGDLLNVASSVQYEIEMGQNPIQEFAQLRRLINEKTSESDKDVKKKVKRFLGYIEIKKV
;
A
#
# COMPACT_ATOMS: atom_id res chain seq x y z
N MET A 1 52.36 36.50 -14.53
CA MET A 1 52.55 35.27 -13.72
C MET A 1 51.25 34.88 -13.00
N LYS A 2 50.20 34.42 -13.70
CA LYS A 2 48.92 34.01 -13.07
C LYS A 2 48.20 32.84 -13.76
N ASN A 3 48.90 31.99 -14.53
CA ASN A 3 48.23 30.95 -15.33
C ASN A 3 48.68 29.50 -15.06
N HIS A 4 49.42 29.23 -13.98
CA HIS A 4 49.92 27.86 -13.71
C HIS A 4 49.22 27.11 -12.57
N LEU A 5 48.23 27.71 -11.90
CA LEU A 5 47.60 27.11 -10.71
C LEU A 5 46.39 26.20 -11.01
N ASN A 6 45.83 26.24 -12.22
CA ASN A 6 44.62 25.47 -12.57
C ASN A 6 44.88 24.11 -13.23
N LEU A 7 46.13 23.75 -13.54
CA LEU A 7 46.44 22.48 -14.21
C LEU A 7 46.66 21.31 -13.23
N PHE A 8 47.01 21.59 -11.97
CA PHE A 8 47.24 20.55 -10.95
C PHE A 8 45.96 20.00 -10.31
N ALA A 9 44.85 20.74 -10.36
CA ALA A 9 43.58 20.30 -9.78
C ALA A 9 42.86 19.22 -10.61
N ILE A 10 43.19 19.08 -11.90
CA ILE A 10 42.52 18.12 -12.80
C ILE A 10 43.19 16.73 -12.74
N LEU A 11 44.46 16.65 -12.34
CA LEU A 11 45.21 15.39 -12.36
C LEU A 11 45.02 14.50 -11.11
N VAL A 12 44.44 15.03 -10.03
CA VAL A 12 44.21 14.29 -8.77
C VAL A 12 42.82 13.61 -8.73
N LEU A 13 41.92 13.93 -9.67
CA LEU A 13 40.54 13.42 -9.68
C LEU A 13 40.36 12.07 -10.41
N SER A 14 41.41 11.53 -11.04
CA SER A 14 41.31 10.35 -11.93
C SER A 14 41.82 9.03 -11.33
N ILE A 15 42.23 8.99 -10.05
CA ILE A 15 42.82 7.77 -9.43
C ILE A 15 41.82 7.00 -8.53
N PHE A 16 40.58 7.44 -8.36
CA PHE A 16 39.64 6.85 -7.38
C PHE A 16 38.53 5.92 -7.93
N PHE A 17 38.63 5.40 -9.16
CA PHE A 17 37.63 4.47 -9.72
C PHE A 17 38.17 3.07 -10.09
N LEU A 18 39.09 2.54 -9.28
CA LEU A 18 39.40 1.10 -9.27
C LEU A 18 38.94 0.51 -7.92
N GLY A 19 37.62 0.39 -7.76
CA GLY A 19 36.98 -0.16 -6.58
C GLY A 19 36.11 -1.38 -6.93
N CYS A 20 36.67 -2.56 -6.67
CA CYS A 20 36.02 -3.86 -6.40
C CYS A 20 34.77 -4.25 -7.22
N SER A 21 34.98 -5.01 -8.29
CA SER A 21 34.03 -6.01 -8.77
C SER A 21 33.96 -7.17 -7.76
N GLN A 22 33.04 -7.08 -6.79
CA GLN A 22 32.64 -8.26 -6.04
C GLN A 22 31.82 -9.17 -6.94
N LEU A 23 32.40 -10.32 -7.26
CA LEU A 23 31.73 -11.48 -7.82
C LEU A 23 30.58 -11.86 -6.87
N ALA A 24 29.35 -11.48 -7.24
CA ALA A 24 28.15 -11.99 -6.63
C ALA A 24 28.04 -13.48 -6.99
N GLU A 25 28.34 -14.36 -6.04
CA GLU A 25 27.96 -15.75 -6.13
C GLU A 25 26.44 -15.83 -6.33
N LYS A 26 26.02 -16.32 -7.49
CA LYS A 26 24.65 -16.78 -7.71
C LYS A 26 24.39 -17.92 -6.73
N LYS A 27 23.80 -17.59 -5.58
CA LYS A 27 23.03 -18.58 -4.82
C LYS A 27 21.99 -19.15 -5.80
N LYS A 28 22.14 -20.44 -6.11
CA LYS A 28 21.06 -21.24 -6.70
C LYS A 28 19.92 -21.20 -5.70
N ASP A 29 19.02 -20.23 -5.87
CA ASP A 29 17.71 -20.30 -5.27
C ASP A 29 17.11 -21.62 -5.75
N LYS A 30 16.83 -22.50 -4.79
CA LYS A 30 16.02 -23.69 -5.06
C LYS A 30 14.76 -23.16 -5.74
N PRO A 31 14.33 -23.75 -6.87
CA PRO A 31 13.08 -23.35 -7.49
C PRO A 31 12.01 -23.41 -6.41
N VAL A 32 11.47 -22.23 -6.05
CA VAL A 32 10.27 -22.15 -5.24
C VAL A 32 9.27 -22.99 -6.00
N LYS A 33 8.89 -24.14 -5.42
CA LYS A 33 7.79 -24.94 -5.93
C LYS A 33 6.62 -23.98 -6.04
N GLN A 34 6.31 -23.55 -7.27
CA GLN A 34 5.01 -23.01 -7.58
C GLN A 34 4.05 -24.14 -7.24
N VAL A 35 3.49 -24.08 -6.04
CA VAL A 35 2.36 -24.92 -5.68
C VAL A 35 1.30 -24.51 -6.69
N ASN A 36 1.01 -25.41 -7.63
CA ASN A 36 -0.07 -25.24 -8.59
C ASN A 36 -1.36 -25.22 -7.79
N LEU A 37 -1.73 -24.05 -7.26
CA LEU A 37 -2.97 -23.83 -6.52
C LEU A 37 -4.18 -24.17 -7.40
N ALA A 38 -4.02 -24.08 -8.73
CA ALA A 38 -4.98 -24.58 -9.70
C ALA A 38 -5.23 -26.09 -9.61
N SER A 39 -4.26 -26.92 -9.17
CA SER A 39 -4.48 -28.35 -8.96
C SER A 39 -5.15 -28.65 -7.62
N GLU A 40 -4.86 -27.88 -6.55
CA GLU A 40 -5.60 -27.97 -5.29
C GLU A 40 -7.05 -27.45 -5.42
N LEU A 41 -7.31 -26.48 -6.30
CA LEU A 41 -8.69 -26.01 -6.59
C LEU A 41 -9.50 -27.01 -7.43
N ASN A 42 -8.85 -27.79 -8.30
CA ASN A 42 -9.55 -28.68 -9.22
C ASN A 42 -9.87 -30.07 -8.64
N GLU A 43 -9.18 -30.51 -7.57
CA GLU A 43 -9.39 -31.86 -7.01
C GLU A 43 -10.62 -31.96 -6.10
N HIS A 44 -11.24 -30.84 -5.71
CA HIS A 44 -12.40 -30.83 -4.80
C HIS A 44 -13.76 -30.62 -5.48
N VAL A 45 -13.81 -30.52 -6.81
CA VAL A 45 -15.04 -30.25 -7.58
C VAL A 45 -15.60 -31.55 -8.19
N SER A 46 -16.06 -32.47 -7.35
CA SER A 46 -17.01 -33.48 -7.82
C SER A 46 -17.97 -33.90 -6.70
N ASN A 47 -19.24 -33.56 -6.93
CA ASN A 47 -20.45 -34.01 -6.23
C ASN A 47 -20.66 -33.58 -4.77
N SER A 48 -21.30 -32.43 -4.57
CA SER A 48 -22.33 -32.26 -3.53
C SER A 48 -23.12 -30.97 -3.75
N ASN A 49 -24.40 -30.97 -3.35
CA ASN A 49 -25.28 -29.79 -3.19
C ASN A 49 -24.47 -28.53 -2.87
N SER A 50 -24.54 -27.52 -3.74
CA SER A 50 -23.60 -26.40 -3.74
C SER A 50 -23.76 -25.55 -2.49
N ASP A 51 -22.99 -25.85 -1.45
CA ASP A 51 -22.78 -24.95 -0.35
C ASP A 51 -22.17 -23.64 -0.89
N SER A 52 -22.74 -22.51 -0.49
CA SER A 52 -22.30 -21.16 -0.83
C SER A 52 -20.81 -20.93 -0.50
N THR A 53 -20.21 -21.72 0.38
CA THR A 53 -18.78 -21.70 0.72
C THR A 53 -17.87 -22.25 -0.37
N SER A 54 -18.39 -23.00 -1.35
CA SER A 54 -17.61 -23.62 -2.43
C SER A 54 -17.67 -22.88 -3.76
N ASN A 55 -18.58 -21.90 -3.89
CA ASN A 55 -18.69 -21.08 -5.10
C ASN A 55 -17.74 -19.87 -5.01
N PRO A 56 -16.73 -19.73 -5.89
CA PRO A 56 -15.80 -18.60 -5.87
C PRO A 56 -16.46 -17.22 -6.03
N LEU A 57 -17.69 -17.18 -6.55
CA LEU A 57 -18.46 -15.95 -6.71
C LEU A 57 -19.35 -15.62 -5.50
N SER A 58 -19.37 -16.46 -4.47
CA SER A 58 -20.16 -16.24 -3.27
C SER A 58 -19.49 -15.27 -2.30
N TYR A 59 -20.29 -14.40 -1.67
CA TYR A 59 -19.86 -13.56 -0.54
C TYR A 59 -19.20 -14.38 0.60
N HIS A 60 -19.60 -15.65 0.74
CA HIS A 60 -19.11 -16.54 1.80
C HIS A 60 -17.96 -17.45 1.37
N TYR A 61 -17.49 -17.37 0.13
CA TYR A 61 -16.46 -18.28 -0.41
C TYR A 61 -15.19 -18.36 0.44
N LEU A 62 -14.78 -17.24 1.00
CA LEU A 62 -13.58 -17.16 1.83
C LEU A 62 -13.88 -17.17 3.34
N ALA A 63 -15.15 -17.24 3.74
CA ALA A 63 -15.55 -16.98 5.12
C ALA A 63 -15.01 -18.00 6.14
N ASP A 64 -14.70 -19.22 5.69
CA ASP A 64 -14.08 -20.29 6.49
C ASP A 64 -12.54 -20.26 6.44
N LYS A 65 -11.94 -19.42 5.59
CA LYS A 65 -10.50 -19.38 5.40
C LYS A 65 -9.83 -18.50 6.44
N ASP A 66 -8.65 -18.93 6.87
CA ASP A 66 -7.79 -18.14 7.75
C ASP A 66 -7.47 -16.77 7.14
N LEU A 67 -7.76 -15.70 7.88
CA LEU A 67 -7.62 -14.31 7.42
C LEU A 67 -6.18 -13.99 7.02
N LYS A 68 -5.19 -14.54 7.74
CA LYS A 68 -3.77 -14.34 7.42
C LYS A 68 -3.38 -15.01 6.12
N LYS A 69 -3.92 -16.19 5.82
CA LYS A 69 -3.74 -16.92 4.55
C LYS A 69 -4.34 -16.14 3.39
N VAL A 70 -5.56 -15.63 3.52
CA VAL A 70 -6.21 -14.83 2.47
C VAL A 70 -5.46 -13.53 2.19
N ALA A 71 -5.01 -12.81 3.23
CA ALA A 71 -4.19 -11.61 3.06
C ALA A 71 -2.90 -11.87 2.26
N ARG A 72 -2.22 -13.01 2.51
CA ARG A 72 -1.05 -13.40 1.71
C ARG A 72 -1.41 -13.67 0.25
N TRP A 73 -2.53 -14.35 0.00
CA TRP A 73 -2.99 -14.63 -1.36
C TRP A 73 -3.31 -13.36 -2.15
N ILE A 74 -3.90 -12.34 -1.51
CA ILE A 74 -4.14 -11.05 -2.15
C ILE A 74 -2.82 -10.36 -2.50
N VAL A 75 -1.85 -10.36 -1.57
CA VAL A 75 -0.52 -9.76 -1.77
C VAL A 75 0.28 -10.47 -2.87
N SER A 76 0.13 -11.80 -2.99
CA SER A 76 0.80 -12.61 -4.01
C SER A 76 0.03 -12.71 -5.32
N ASP A 77 -1.00 -11.87 -5.52
CA ASP A 77 -1.88 -11.87 -6.69
C ASP A 77 -2.52 -13.23 -7.00
N SER A 78 -2.66 -14.11 -6.00
CA SER A 78 -3.25 -15.44 -6.15
C SER A 78 -4.78 -15.39 -6.12
N ILE A 79 -5.36 -14.32 -5.57
CA ILE A 79 -6.79 -14.02 -5.62
C ILE A 79 -7.00 -12.50 -5.81
N GLU A 80 -8.15 -12.14 -6.39
CA GLU A 80 -8.68 -10.78 -6.44
C GLU A 80 -9.41 -10.45 -5.13
N PRO A 81 -9.30 -9.23 -4.59
CA PRO A 81 -10.19 -8.79 -3.53
C PRO A 81 -11.62 -8.63 -4.07
N ALA A 82 -12.61 -8.93 -3.25
CA ALA A 82 -14.02 -8.77 -3.60
C ALA A 82 -14.80 -8.19 -2.42
N ASP A 83 -16.03 -7.75 -2.68
CA ASP A 83 -16.98 -7.26 -1.66
C ASP A 83 -17.46 -8.39 -0.77
N ASN A 84 -16.60 -8.86 0.13
CA ASN A 84 -16.86 -9.98 1.04
C ASN A 84 -16.33 -9.72 2.45
N LYS A 85 -16.82 -10.53 3.41
CA LYS A 85 -16.48 -10.41 4.83
C LYS A 85 -14.98 -10.45 5.08
N VAL A 86 -14.22 -11.23 4.31
CA VAL A 86 -12.79 -11.42 4.53
C VAL A 86 -12.00 -10.20 4.07
N THR A 87 -12.30 -9.64 2.89
CA THR A 87 -11.71 -8.38 2.43
C THR A 87 -11.96 -7.27 3.45
N PHE A 88 -13.19 -7.14 3.96
CA PHE A 88 -13.52 -6.12 4.96
C PHE A 88 -12.85 -6.38 6.31
N SER A 89 -12.60 -7.65 6.67
CA SER A 89 -11.83 -7.99 7.87
C SER A 89 -10.35 -7.60 7.72
N ILE A 90 -9.76 -7.75 6.53
CA ILE A 90 -8.41 -7.25 6.23
C ILE A 90 -8.35 -5.73 6.31
N LEU A 91 -9.30 -5.04 5.67
CA LEU A 91 -9.41 -3.57 5.73
C LEU A 91 -9.65 -3.07 7.16
N ASN A 92 -10.37 -3.81 8.00
CA ASN A 92 -10.52 -3.45 9.40
C ASN A 92 -9.21 -3.57 10.20
N SER A 93 -8.41 -4.58 9.87
CA SER A 93 -7.20 -4.92 10.62
C SER A 93 -6.09 -3.85 10.55
N ILE A 94 -6.12 -2.96 9.57
CA ILE A 94 -5.15 -1.85 9.51
C ILE A 94 -5.40 -0.78 10.58
N SER A 95 -6.59 -0.73 11.20
CA SER A 95 -6.89 0.17 12.31
C SER A 95 -6.88 -0.53 13.67
N ASP A 96 -6.43 -1.79 13.73
CA ASP A 96 -6.36 -2.53 14.99
C ASP A 96 -5.44 -1.82 15.99
N SER A 97 -5.78 -1.87 17.28
CA SER A 97 -4.95 -1.30 18.36
C SER A 97 -3.53 -1.90 18.42
N ASN A 98 -3.37 -3.16 18.00
CA ASN A 98 -2.10 -3.88 17.98
C ASN A 98 -1.29 -3.54 16.73
N LYS A 99 -0.12 -2.91 16.92
CA LYS A 99 0.79 -2.54 15.84
C LYS A 99 1.22 -3.74 14.98
N ALA A 100 1.43 -4.92 15.56
CA ALA A 100 1.83 -6.11 14.82
C ALA A 100 0.73 -6.59 13.85
N THR A 101 -0.54 -6.44 14.24
CA THR A 101 -1.68 -6.69 13.36
C THR A 101 -1.64 -5.72 12.18
N ARG A 102 -1.48 -4.42 12.44
CA ARG A 102 -1.39 -3.40 11.38
C ARG A 102 -0.21 -3.65 10.45
N ASP A 103 0.97 -3.93 10.99
CA ASP A 103 2.19 -4.27 10.23
C ASP A 103 1.96 -5.46 9.29
N TYR A 104 1.26 -6.49 9.77
CA TYR A 104 0.97 -7.69 8.97
C TYR A 104 -0.02 -7.42 7.82
N TYR A 105 -1.09 -6.68 8.08
CA TYR A 105 -2.17 -6.47 7.10
C TYR A 105 -1.96 -5.27 6.18
N PHE A 106 -1.03 -4.36 6.50
CA PHE A 106 -0.79 -3.17 5.69
C PHE A 106 -0.43 -3.47 4.21
N PRO A 107 0.42 -4.47 3.88
CA PRO A 107 0.68 -4.83 2.48
C PRO A 107 -0.57 -5.33 1.75
N ALA A 108 -1.42 -6.12 2.42
CA ALA A 108 -2.67 -6.60 1.84
C ALA A 108 -3.66 -5.46 1.61
N TYR A 109 -3.73 -4.49 2.54
CA TYR A 109 -4.50 -3.27 2.35
C TYR A 109 -4.07 -2.52 1.08
N LEU A 110 -2.77 -2.26 0.89
CA LEU A 110 -2.30 -1.56 -0.31
C LEU A 110 -2.64 -2.32 -1.59
N ALA A 111 -2.51 -3.65 -1.57
CA ALA A 111 -2.92 -4.50 -2.68
C ALA A 111 -4.43 -4.42 -2.97
N ILE A 112 -5.27 -4.35 -1.93
CA ILE A 112 -6.71 -4.14 -2.06
C ILE A 112 -7.01 -2.78 -2.69
N VAL A 113 -6.44 -1.69 -2.18
CA VAL A 113 -6.65 -0.33 -2.73
C VAL A 113 -6.26 -0.26 -4.21
N LYS A 114 -5.16 -0.92 -4.59
CA LYS A 114 -4.68 -0.91 -5.98
C LYS A 114 -5.60 -1.66 -6.95
N LYS A 115 -6.26 -2.73 -6.48
CA LYS A 115 -7.10 -3.61 -7.31
C LYS A 115 -8.58 -3.33 -7.21
N SER A 116 -9.00 -2.54 -6.23
CA SER A 116 -10.41 -2.26 -6.01
C SER A 116 -11.00 -1.44 -7.15
N ASP A 117 -12.15 -1.88 -7.62
CA ASP A 117 -13.02 -1.15 -8.54
C ASP A 117 -14.46 -1.14 -8.00
N GLY A 118 -15.39 -0.57 -8.78
CA GLY A 118 -16.83 -0.67 -8.51
C GLY A 118 -17.24 -0.28 -7.08
N ALA A 119 -17.98 -1.18 -6.42
CA ALA A 119 -18.50 -0.95 -5.08
C ALA A 119 -17.40 -1.05 -3.99
N LEU A 120 -16.40 -1.92 -4.17
CA LEU A 120 -15.27 -2.04 -3.23
C LEU A 120 -14.47 -0.74 -3.14
N ALA A 121 -14.23 -0.09 -4.28
CA ALA A 121 -13.51 1.20 -4.32
C ALA A 121 -14.22 2.31 -3.53
N GLN A 122 -15.56 2.28 -3.47
CA GLN A 122 -16.36 3.29 -2.78
C GLN A 122 -16.17 3.24 -1.27
N ILE A 123 -16.00 2.04 -0.70
CA ILE A 123 -15.93 1.87 0.76
C ILE A 123 -14.51 1.97 1.31
N ILE A 124 -13.48 1.78 0.49
CA ILE A 124 -12.06 1.84 0.91
C ILE A 124 -11.68 3.20 1.48
N GLY A 125 -12.30 4.27 0.98
CA GLY A 125 -12.09 5.63 1.49
C GLY A 125 -12.33 5.73 3.00
N SER A 126 -13.45 5.19 3.51
CA SER A 126 -13.76 5.16 4.93
C SER A 126 -12.70 4.46 5.80
N TYR A 127 -12.22 3.27 5.39
CA TYR A 127 -11.15 2.53 6.09
C TYR A 127 -9.82 3.29 6.06
N SER A 128 -9.50 3.87 4.91
CA SER A 128 -8.28 4.64 4.71
C SER A 128 -8.27 5.90 5.58
N LEU A 129 -9.39 6.64 5.61
CA LEU A 129 -9.59 7.79 6.47
C LEU A 129 -9.44 7.44 7.94
N ARG A 130 -10.06 6.34 8.40
CA ARG A 130 -9.94 5.89 9.79
C ARG A 130 -8.48 5.66 10.17
N TYR A 131 -7.77 4.88 9.35
CA TYR A 131 -6.35 4.58 9.60
C TYR A 131 -5.47 5.83 9.62
N ILE A 132 -5.65 6.75 8.67
CA ILE A 132 -4.89 8.01 8.59
C ILE A 132 -5.20 8.93 9.77
N LYS A 133 -6.45 8.99 10.23
CA LYS A 133 -6.84 9.80 11.40
C LYS A 133 -6.24 9.24 12.70
N GLU A 134 -6.19 7.93 12.84
CA GLU A 134 -5.68 7.26 14.04
C GLU A 134 -4.14 7.25 14.08
N TYR A 135 -3.48 6.80 13.00
CA TYR A 135 -2.04 6.53 12.94
C TYR A 135 -1.34 7.23 11.75
N PRO A 136 -1.41 8.58 11.62
CA PRO A 136 -0.91 9.28 10.44
C PRO A 136 0.60 9.10 10.21
N VAL A 137 1.42 9.19 11.27
CA VAL A 137 2.88 9.02 11.17
C VAL A 137 3.20 7.63 10.60
N GLU A 138 2.61 6.58 11.19
CA GLU A 138 2.80 5.20 10.77
C GLU A 138 2.36 4.96 9.32
N PHE A 139 1.24 5.53 8.89
CA PHE A 139 0.78 5.46 7.50
C PHE A 139 1.82 6.02 6.52
N PHE A 140 2.33 7.23 6.77
CA PHE A 140 3.29 7.88 5.87
C PHE A 140 4.69 7.25 5.93
N GLU A 141 5.09 6.69 7.08
CA GLU A 141 6.35 5.93 7.19
C GLU A 141 6.30 4.63 6.37
N ARG A 142 5.17 3.91 6.40
CA ARG A 142 5.03 2.63 5.70
C ARG A 142 4.90 2.75 4.18
N ILE A 143 4.35 3.86 3.66
CA ILE A 143 4.26 4.07 2.22
C ILE A 143 5.66 4.28 1.63
N LYS A 144 6.00 3.47 0.63
CA LYS A 144 7.26 3.57 -0.11
C LYS A 144 7.03 4.40 -1.36
N CYS A 145 7.79 5.47 -1.50
CA CYS A 145 7.78 6.30 -2.71
C CYS A 145 9.16 6.27 -3.37
N ASP A 146 9.21 5.91 -4.64
CA ASP A 146 10.45 5.99 -5.41
C ASP A 146 10.89 7.45 -5.58
N LYS A 147 12.19 7.70 -5.43
CA LYS A 147 12.76 9.03 -5.64
C LYS A 147 12.56 9.45 -7.09
N GLY A 148 11.98 10.63 -7.30
CA GLY A 148 11.77 11.22 -8.62
C GLY A 148 10.56 10.68 -9.39
N LYS A 149 9.78 9.76 -8.81
CA LYS A 149 8.54 9.25 -9.41
C LYS A 149 7.31 9.67 -8.60
N GLU A 150 6.17 9.58 -9.26
CA GLU A 150 4.87 9.61 -8.61
C GLU A 150 4.75 8.46 -7.61
N CYS A 151 4.15 8.74 -6.45
CA CYS A 151 3.98 7.73 -5.42
C CYS A 151 2.63 7.04 -5.61
N GLY A 152 2.58 6.02 -6.47
CA GLY A 152 1.35 5.37 -6.89
C GLY A 152 0.47 4.91 -5.73
N ASP A 153 1.04 4.26 -4.72
CA ASP A 153 0.29 3.82 -3.52
C ASP A 153 -0.32 5.01 -2.78
N LEU A 154 0.43 6.11 -2.65
CA LEU A 154 -0.06 7.32 -1.99
C LEU A 154 -1.18 8.00 -2.78
N LEU A 155 -1.06 8.02 -4.11
CA LEU A 155 -2.07 8.56 -5.02
C LEU A 155 -3.36 7.73 -4.93
N ASN A 156 -3.27 6.41 -5.04
CA ASN A 156 -4.44 5.53 -4.99
C ASN A 156 -5.22 5.70 -3.68
N VAL A 157 -4.51 5.74 -2.54
CA VAL A 157 -5.15 5.99 -1.25
C VAL A 157 -5.74 7.41 -1.18
N ALA A 158 -5.04 8.42 -1.69
CA ALA A 158 -5.54 9.79 -1.72
C ALA A 158 -6.83 9.91 -2.55
N SER A 159 -6.92 9.22 -3.69
CA SER A 159 -8.13 9.20 -4.51
C SER A 159 -9.32 8.56 -3.79
N SER A 160 -9.12 7.43 -3.10
CA SER A 160 -10.19 6.82 -2.27
C SER A 160 -10.62 7.74 -1.13
N VAL A 161 -9.67 8.42 -0.49
CA VAL A 161 -9.96 9.38 0.58
C VAL A 161 -10.69 10.62 0.05
N GLN A 162 -10.31 11.13 -1.12
CA GLN A 162 -10.99 12.26 -1.76
C GLN A 162 -12.45 11.91 -2.04
N TYR A 163 -12.71 10.74 -2.62
CA TYR A 163 -14.06 10.28 -2.89
C TYR A 163 -14.92 10.26 -1.62
N GLU A 164 -14.41 9.69 -0.53
CA GLU A 164 -15.11 9.65 0.76
C GLU A 164 -15.44 11.05 1.29
N ILE A 165 -14.50 12.01 1.19
CA ILE A 165 -14.72 13.39 1.62
C ILE A 165 -15.73 14.11 0.73
N GLU A 166 -15.67 13.92 -0.59
CA GLU A 166 -16.60 14.54 -1.55
C GLU A 166 -18.04 14.06 -1.37
N MET A 167 -18.22 12.81 -0.91
CA MET A 167 -19.53 12.24 -0.58
C MET A 167 -20.02 12.64 0.82
N GLY A 168 -19.18 13.31 1.62
CA GLY A 168 -19.53 13.85 2.94
C GLY A 168 -20.51 15.02 2.87
N GLN A 169 -21.07 15.40 4.03
CA GLN A 169 -22.04 16.51 4.10
C GLN A 169 -21.38 17.87 3.89
N ASN A 170 -20.11 18.02 4.28
CA ASN A 170 -19.36 19.26 4.10
C ASN A 170 -17.91 18.95 3.68
N PRO A 171 -17.67 18.63 2.39
CA PRO A 171 -16.37 18.18 1.89
C PRO A 171 -15.23 19.18 2.19
N ILE A 172 -15.53 20.49 2.10
CA ILE A 172 -14.54 21.54 2.37
C ILE A 172 -14.12 21.53 3.85
N GLN A 173 -15.09 21.47 4.77
CA GLN A 173 -14.81 21.45 6.20
C GLN A 173 -14.13 20.14 6.61
N GLU A 174 -14.57 19.00 6.08
CA GLU A 174 -13.99 17.69 6.38
C GLU A 174 -12.53 17.60 5.90
N PHE A 175 -12.24 18.09 4.70
CA PHE A 175 -10.85 18.16 4.23
C PHE A 175 -9.99 19.11 5.07
N ALA A 176 -10.52 20.27 5.45
CA ALA A 176 -9.79 21.20 6.31
C ALA A 176 -9.46 20.57 7.68
N GLN A 177 -10.40 19.80 8.26
CA GLN A 177 -10.18 19.06 9.50
C GLN A 177 -9.12 17.96 9.34
N LEU A 178 -9.20 17.17 8.26
CA LEU A 178 -8.19 16.13 7.97
C LEU A 178 -6.80 16.74 7.82
N ARG A 179 -6.69 17.82 7.03
CA ARG A 179 -5.43 18.56 6.84
C ARG A 179 -4.85 19.05 8.16
N ARG A 180 -5.68 19.65 9.02
CA ARG A 180 -5.24 20.12 10.34
C ARG A 180 -4.71 18.96 11.20
N LEU A 181 -5.49 17.88 11.31
CA LEU A 181 -5.14 16.71 12.11
C LEU A 181 -3.82 16.07 11.66
N ILE A 182 -3.64 15.87 10.34
CA ILE A 182 -2.42 15.25 9.82
C ILE A 182 -1.22 16.16 10.08
N ASN A 183 -1.32 17.47 9.84
CA ASN A 183 -0.21 18.40 10.06
C ASN A 183 0.18 18.48 11.54
N GLU A 184 -0.81 18.47 12.46
CA GLU A 184 -0.58 18.46 13.90
C GLU A 184 0.18 17.19 14.33
N LYS A 185 -0.37 16.02 13.99
CA LYS A 185 0.19 14.71 14.40
C LYS A 185 1.51 14.34 13.72
N THR A 186 1.87 15.01 12.61
CA THR A 186 3.14 14.78 11.89
C THR A 186 4.12 15.94 11.98
N SER A 187 3.85 16.93 12.84
CA SER A 187 4.64 18.15 13.00
C SER A 187 6.10 17.88 13.39
N GLU A 188 6.35 16.84 14.20
CA GLU A 188 7.69 16.42 14.66
C GLU A 188 8.32 15.32 13.80
N SER A 189 7.60 14.80 12.80
CA SER A 189 8.12 13.74 11.94
C SER A 189 9.28 14.21 11.06
N ASP A 190 10.01 13.24 10.50
CA ASP A 190 11.15 13.51 9.63
C ASP A 190 10.73 14.19 8.30
N LYS A 191 11.75 14.59 7.54
CA LYS A 191 11.58 15.30 6.27
C LYS A 191 10.87 14.45 5.20
N ASP A 192 11.04 13.14 5.20
CA ASP A 192 10.41 12.23 4.25
C ASP A 192 8.91 12.11 4.53
N VAL A 193 8.52 11.90 5.79
CA VAL A 193 7.11 11.89 6.22
C VAL A 193 6.43 13.21 5.86
N LYS A 194 7.05 14.36 6.20
CA LYS A 194 6.50 15.68 5.84
C LYS A 194 6.34 15.88 4.33
N LYS A 195 7.27 15.35 3.53
CA LYS A 195 7.18 15.39 2.07
C LYS A 195 6.01 14.54 1.56
N LYS A 196 5.80 13.35 2.11
CA LYS A 196 4.66 12.49 1.76
C LYS A 196 3.33 13.11 2.19
N VAL A 197 3.23 13.69 3.39
CA VAL A 197 2.07 14.46 3.86
C VAL A 197 1.70 15.56 2.85
N LYS A 198 2.67 16.38 2.45
CA LYS A 198 2.45 17.45 1.47
C LYS A 198 1.93 16.92 0.13
N ARG A 199 2.49 15.80 -0.35
CA ARG A 199 2.03 15.15 -1.61
C ARG A 199 0.61 14.61 -1.47
N PHE A 200 0.35 13.86 -0.42
CA PHE A 200 -0.96 13.27 -0.14
C PHE A 200 -2.06 14.33 -0.08
N LEU A 201 -1.85 15.39 0.70
CA LEU A 201 -2.79 16.51 0.78
C LEU A 201 -2.89 17.32 -0.52
N GLY A 202 -1.88 17.24 -1.39
CA GLY A 202 -1.90 17.85 -2.72
C GLY A 202 -2.63 17.01 -3.77
N TYR A 203 -2.77 15.70 -3.55
CA TYR A 203 -3.56 14.81 -4.42
C TYR A 203 -5.06 14.92 -4.16
N ILE A 204 -5.47 15.39 -2.98
CA ILE A 204 -6.89 15.57 -2.64
C ILE A 204 -7.33 16.95 -3.13
N GLU A 205 -8.07 16.98 -4.23
CA GLU A 205 -8.60 18.19 -4.86
C GLU A 205 -10.10 18.36 -4.60
N ILE A 206 -10.47 19.06 -3.53
CA ILE A 206 -11.89 19.36 -3.27
C ILE A 206 -12.35 20.53 -4.14
N LYS A 207 -13.19 20.24 -5.14
CA LYS A 207 -13.84 21.27 -5.96
C LYS A 207 -14.85 22.04 -5.11
N LYS A 208 -14.83 23.37 -5.20
CA LYS A 208 -15.95 24.18 -4.71
C LYS A 208 -17.10 23.97 -5.68
N VAL A 209 -18.12 23.23 -5.25
CA VAL A 209 -19.41 23.13 -5.95
C VAL A 209 -20.18 24.44 -5.77
#